data_AF-A0AA40CLI1-F1
#
_entry.id   AF-A0AA40CLI1-F1
#
_cell.length_a   1.000
_cell.length_b   1.000
_cell.length_c   1.000
_cell.angle_alpha   90.00
_cell.angle_beta   90.00
_cell.angle_gamma   90.00
#
_symmetry.space_group_name_H-M   'P 1'
#
loop_
_entity.id
_entity.type
_entity.pdbx_description
1 polymer ?
#
loop_
_entity_poly.entity_id
_entity_poly.type
_entity_poly.pdbx_seq_one_letter_code
_entity_poly.pdbx_strand_id
1 'polypeptide(L)'
;MPAYHWINREIESLDPHTDYERIYRLSTGYGLNDFANNLIYALTFPNFVVTPHGAEVVWRDDGGKVLSKATQREEETQNNNALWWYYGPNDPRTQKSIEGINKLHKYWAKKYPGRFSDNEDYVYTLAFSVILVHRLRLRLGLRGWSEKQKIAAHLFWQDMAKYFVTEEDNHLIGFPSDWDATVKYCEEFENTPREGTERGHLIAEAIYSQFGFRYFPRPLHWLGRAMPIALSLPSTLKVHKIDPINPVLEAVIIWVVGAMFWIMETLLPDPSPEKAWWPNMETMEQGEKVSRQKELRQVDQAFKPFFASSHANHWPGCPFHAAMGKTEKSS
;
A
#
# COMPACT_ATOMS: atom_id res chain seq x y z
N MET A 1 -7.72 -15.68 29.16
CA MET A 1 -8.15 -15.43 27.76
C MET A 1 -8.43 -13.94 27.64
N PRO A 2 -7.94 -13.25 26.59
CA PRO A 2 -8.29 -11.86 26.35
C PRO A 2 -9.82 -11.75 26.22
N ALA A 3 -10.39 -10.67 26.74
CA ALA A 3 -11.83 -10.49 26.63
C ALA A 3 -12.23 -10.20 25.16
N TYR A 4 -13.43 -10.63 24.75
CA TYR A 4 -13.88 -10.79 23.34
C TYR A 4 -13.60 -9.59 22.40
N HIS A 5 -13.58 -8.36 22.93
CA HIS A 5 -13.20 -7.12 22.21
C HIS A 5 -12.23 -6.26 23.05
N TRP A 6 -11.04 -6.78 23.34
CA TRP A 6 -10.07 -6.12 24.23
C TRP A 6 -9.38 -4.92 23.58
N ILE A 7 -9.17 -4.92 22.26
CA ILE A 7 -8.46 -3.87 21.53
C ILE A 7 -9.21 -2.54 21.69
N ASN A 8 -10.52 -2.55 21.44
CA ASN A 8 -11.34 -1.34 21.57
C ASN A 8 -11.34 -0.81 23.01
N ARG A 9 -11.44 -1.70 24.02
CA ARG A 9 -11.39 -1.27 25.43
C ARG A 9 -10.05 -0.67 25.81
N GLU A 10 -8.96 -1.21 25.28
CA GLU A 10 -7.61 -0.68 25.48
C GLU A 10 -7.48 0.70 24.82
N ILE A 11 -7.95 0.88 23.57
CA ILE A 11 -7.95 2.19 22.91
C ILE A 11 -8.75 3.23 23.73
N GLU A 12 -9.91 2.83 24.27
CA GLU A 12 -10.73 3.74 25.08
C GLU A 12 -10.07 4.16 26.40
N SER A 13 -9.13 3.39 26.96
CA SER A 13 -8.42 3.75 28.20
C SER A 13 -7.20 4.66 27.98
N LEU A 14 -6.69 4.75 26.76
CA LEU A 14 -5.47 5.49 26.40
C LEU A 14 -5.73 6.97 26.09
N ASP A 15 -4.74 7.83 26.31
CA ASP A 15 -4.76 9.25 25.92
C ASP A 15 -4.18 9.41 24.50
N PRO A 16 -4.94 9.91 23.52
CA PRO A 16 -4.47 10.04 22.14
C PRO A 16 -3.29 11.02 21.96
N HIS A 17 -2.98 11.88 22.91
CA HIS A 17 -1.84 12.80 22.79
C HIS A 17 -0.52 12.23 23.34
N THR A 18 -0.58 11.28 24.27
CA THR A 18 0.63 10.66 24.86
C THR A 18 0.82 9.21 24.43
N ASP A 19 -0.26 8.49 24.18
CA ASP A 19 -0.26 7.06 23.85
C ASP A 19 -0.57 6.79 22.37
N TYR A 20 -0.39 7.79 21.50
CA TYR A 20 -0.74 7.71 20.08
C TYR A 20 -0.10 6.52 19.36
N GLU A 21 1.16 6.19 19.67
CA GLU A 21 1.84 5.03 19.08
C GLU A 21 1.13 3.72 19.44
N ARG A 22 0.66 3.61 20.69
CA ARG A 22 -0.06 2.43 21.16
C ARG A 22 -1.45 2.34 20.53
N ILE A 23 -2.19 3.45 20.47
CA ILE A 23 -3.50 3.51 19.81
C ILE A 23 -3.36 3.15 18.33
N TYR A 24 -2.35 3.68 17.64
CA TYR A 24 -2.12 3.38 16.24
C TYR A 24 -1.76 1.91 16.02
N ARG A 25 -0.84 1.35 16.82
CA ARG A 25 -0.50 -0.09 16.81
C ARG A 25 -1.73 -0.97 17.00
N LEU A 26 -2.59 -0.65 17.97
CA LEU A 26 -3.82 -1.39 18.22
C LEU A 26 -4.81 -1.28 17.05
N SER A 27 -4.83 -0.14 16.37
CA SER A 27 -5.74 0.13 15.26
C SER A 27 -5.31 -0.49 13.92
N THR A 28 -4.02 -0.78 13.72
CA THR A 28 -3.48 -1.23 12.42
C THR A 28 -2.61 -2.48 12.49
N GLY A 29 -2.05 -2.84 13.64
CA GLY A 29 -1.10 -3.94 13.79
C GLY A 29 -1.73 -5.33 14.01
N TYR A 30 -3.06 -5.39 14.15
CA TYR A 30 -3.82 -6.61 14.43
C TYR A 30 -4.81 -6.91 13.30
N GLY A 31 -5.18 -8.19 13.14
CA GLY A 31 -6.16 -8.62 12.14
C GLY A 31 -5.66 -8.65 10.69
N LEU A 32 -4.41 -8.26 10.44
CA LEU A 32 -3.77 -8.35 9.14
C LEU A 32 -3.40 -9.81 8.81
N ASN A 33 -3.52 -10.14 7.52
CA ASN A 33 -3.00 -11.36 6.92
C ASN A 33 -2.47 -11.04 5.52
N ASP A 34 -1.83 -12.01 4.85
CA ASP A 34 -1.27 -11.80 3.52
C ASP A 34 -2.27 -11.24 2.51
N PHE A 35 -3.50 -11.77 2.49
CA PHE A 35 -4.55 -11.32 1.57
C PHE A 35 -4.93 -9.86 1.84
N ALA A 36 -5.19 -9.50 3.11
CA ALA A 36 -5.56 -8.15 3.50
C ALA A 36 -4.41 -7.14 3.25
N ASN A 37 -3.17 -7.52 3.57
CA ASN A 37 -1.99 -6.68 3.32
C ASN A 37 -1.77 -6.42 1.84
N ASN A 38 -1.89 -7.45 0.99
CA ASN A 38 -1.74 -7.28 -0.45
C ASN A 38 -2.92 -6.49 -1.06
N LEU A 39 -4.15 -6.67 -0.55
CA LEU A 39 -5.27 -5.82 -0.93
C LEU A 39 -4.98 -4.35 -0.58
N ILE A 40 -4.59 -4.05 0.66
CA ILE A 40 -4.21 -2.69 1.08
C ILE A 40 -3.09 -2.14 0.19
N TYR A 41 -2.05 -2.93 -0.10
CA TYR A 41 -1.01 -2.54 -1.05
C TYR A 41 -1.58 -2.15 -2.41
N ALA A 42 -2.49 -2.97 -2.96
CA ALA A 42 -3.11 -2.72 -4.24
C ALA A 42 -4.00 -1.46 -4.27
N LEU A 43 -4.59 -1.09 -3.13
CA LEU A 43 -5.38 0.14 -2.97
C LEU A 43 -4.51 1.39 -2.81
N THR A 44 -3.36 1.25 -2.16
CA THR A 44 -2.52 2.38 -1.75
C THR A 44 -1.52 2.78 -2.83
N PHE A 45 -0.77 1.81 -3.35
CA PHE A 45 0.41 2.08 -4.16
C PHE A 45 0.11 2.84 -5.47
N PRO A 46 -0.99 2.55 -6.20
CA PRO A 46 -1.33 3.32 -7.40
C PRO A 46 -1.51 4.83 -7.14
N ASN A 47 -1.92 5.26 -5.94
CA ASN A 47 -2.04 6.68 -5.62
C ASN A 47 -0.66 7.38 -5.55
N PHE A 48 0.41 6.65 -5.25
CA PHE A 48 1.76 7.20 -5.08
C PHE A 48 2.56 7.33 -6.38
N VAL A 49 1.99 6.86 -7.50
CA VAL A 49 2.64 6.90 -8.82
C VAL A 49 1.81 7.65 -9.85
N VAL A 50 0.89 8.52 -9.39
CA VAL A 50 0.07 9.39 -10.26
C VAL A 50 0.89 10.47 -10.97
N THR A 51 2.11 10.74 -10.48
CA THR A 51 3.03 11.70 -11.07
C THR A 51 3.92 11.06 -12.14
N PRO A 52 4.29 11.78 -13.21
CA PRO A 52 5.18 11.25 -14.25
C PRO A 52 6.53 10.79 -13.72
N HIS A 53 7.13 11.55 -12.79
CA HIS A 53 8.41 11.22 -12.18
C HIS A 53 8.34 9.98 -11.28
N GLY A 54 7.27 9.85 -10.47
CA GLY A 54 7.06 8.66 -9.65
C GLY A 54 6.88 7.40 -10.51
N ALA A 55 6.06 7.48 -11.56
CA ALA A 55 5.84 6.37 -12.49
C ALA A 55 7.11 5.97 -13.24
N GLU A 56 7.96 6.93 -13.62
CA GLU A 56 9.22 6.68 -14.31
C GLU A 56 10.17 5.79 -13.50
N VAL A 57 10.38 6.08 -12.21
CA VAL A 57 11.36 5.32 -11.40
C VAL A 57 10.85 3.92 -11.02
N VAL A 58 9.53 3.78 -10.89
CA VAL A 58 8.89 2.51 -10.52
C VAL A 58 8.82 1.56 -11.71
N TRP A 59 8.31 2.02 -12.85
CA TRP A 59 8.20 1.20 -14.06
C TRP A 59 9.53 1.05 -14.78
N ARG A 60 10.34 2.12 -14.82
CA ARG A 60 11.59 2.20 -15.59
C ARG A 60 11.31 1.98 -17.07
N ASP A 61 12.12 1.17 -17.73
CA ASP A 61 11.96 0.84 -19.15
C ASP A 61 11.45 -0.59 -19.37
N ASP A 62 11.47 -1.42 -18.31
CA ASP A 62 11.27 -2.87 -18.39
C ASP A 62 10.19 -3.42 -17.43
N GLY A 63 9.43 -2.52 -16.77
CA GLY A 63 8.44 -2.87 -15.75
C GLY A 63 9.02 -2.99 -14.34
N GLY A 64 10.33 -2.89 -14.16
CA GLY A 64 10.96 -2.85 -12.84
C GLY A 64 10.54 -4.00 -11.91
N LYS A 65 10.48 -3.70 -10.60
CA LYS A 65 10.04 -4.70 -9.60
C LYS A 65 8.53 -4.96 -9.66
N VAL A 66 7.71 -4.02 -10.15
CA VAL A 66 6.24 -4.19 -10.19
C VAL A 66 5.81 -5.28 -11.18
N LEU A 67 6.67 -5.61 -12.15
CA LEU A 67 6.46 -6.75 -13.05
C LEU A 67 7.33 -7.95 -12.68
N SER A 68 8.64 -7.77 -12.52
CA SER A 68 9.59 -8.89 -12.38
C SER A 68 9.62 -9.53 -10.99
N LYS A 69 9.19 -8.80 -9.95
CA LYS A 69 9.25 -9.19 -8.55
C LYS A 69 8.03 -8.66 -7.79
N ALA A 70 6.86 -8.73 -8.42
CA ALA A 70 5.68 -7.99 -8.02
C ALA A 70 5.25 -8.31 -6.57
N THR A 71 5.23 -9.60 -6.24
CA THR A 71 4.87 -10.14 -4.93
C THR A 71 5.95 -9.88 -3.89
N GLN A 72 7.23 -10.06 -4.23
CA GLN A 72 8.33 -9.71 -3.32
C GLN A 72 8.36 -8.22 -2.99
N ARG A 73 8.10 -7.35 -3.98
CA ARG A 73 8.08 -5.90 -3.79
C ARG A 73 6.94 -5.47 -2.88
N GLU A 74 5.77 -6.07 -3.06
CA GLU A 74 4.63 -5.87 -2.16
C GLU A 74 4.99 -6.28 -0.73
N GLU A 75 5.52 -7.48 -0.54
CA GLU A 75 5.93 -7.96 0.78
C GLU A 75 7.00 -7.07 1.43
N GLU A 76 8.05 -6.67 0.70
CA GLU A 76 9.08 -5.74 1.20
C GLU A 76 8.45 -4.44 1.69
N THR A 77 7.45 -3.92 0.98
CA THR A 77 6.75 -2.69 1.35
C THR A 77 5.89 -2.88 2.60
N GLN A 78 5.06 -3.93 2.62
CA GLN A 78 4.16 -4.21 3.74
C GLN A 78 4.92 -4.58 5.02
N ASN A 79 6.06 -5.25 4.91
CA ASN A 79 6.89 -5.56 6.08
C ASN A 79 7.51 -4.31 6.70
N ASN A 80 7.96 -3.34 5.90
CA ASN A 80 8.41 -2.05 6.43
C ASN A 80 7.26 -1.31 7.13
N ASN A 81 6.10 -1.23 6.47
CA ASN A 81 4.91 -0.60 7.06
C ASN A 81 4.51 -1.25 8.38
N ALA A 82 4.43 -2.58 8.43
CA ALA A 82 4.08 -3.32 9.64
C ALA A 82 5.09 -3.13 10.77
N LEU A 83 6.39 -3.09 10.45
CA LEU A 83 7.43 -2.75 11.42
C LEU A 83 7.17 -1.35 12.02
N TRP A 84 6.90 -0.36 11.17
CA TRP A 84 6.62 1.01 11.61
C TRP A 84 5.38 1.07 12.48
N TRP A 85 4.26 0.51 12.01
CA TRP A 85 2.98 0.51 12.73
C TRP A 85 3.07 -0.21 14.07
N TYR A 86 3.93 -1.23 14.16
CA TYR A 86 4.16 -1.91 15.41
C TYR A 86 5.05 -1.08 16.34
N TYR A 87 6.25 -0.69 15.95
CA TYR A 87 7.16 -0.06 16.91
C TYR A 87 6.91 1.43 17.17
N GLY A 88 6.42 2.17 16.17
CA GLY A 88 6.21 3.61 16.26
C GLY A 88 7.44 4.45 15.86
N PRO A 89 7.24 5.75 15.61
CA PRO A 89 8.27 6.68 15.14
C PRO A 89 9.44 6.87 16.13
N ASN A 90 9.21 6.73 17.43
CA ASN A 90 10.25 6.94 18.44
C ASN A 90 11.14 5.71 18.69
N ASP A 91 10.84 4.57 18.08
CA ASP A 91 11.64 3.35 18.24
C ASP A 91 12.85 3.34 17.27
N PRO A 92 14.06 3.01 17.75
CA PRO A 92 15.27 2.95 16.91
C PRO A 92 15.15 1.98 15.72
N ARG A 93 14.33 0.93 15.82
CA ARG A 93 14.12 -0.03 14.72
C ARG A 93 13.36 0.62 13.57
N THR A 94 12.35 1.43 13.88
CA THR A 94 11.60 2.22 12.89
C THR A 94 12.53 3.21 12.20
N GLN A 95 13.28 3.99 12.98
CA GLN A 95 14.23 4.98 12.44
C GLN A 95 15.26 4.34 11.52
N LYS A 96 15.84 3.19 11.93
CA LYS A 96 16.77 2.42 11.09
C LYS A 96 16.13 1.91 9.79
N SER A 97 14.86 1.50 9.84
CA SER A 97 14.12 1.09 8.64
C SER A 97 13.93 2.28 7.68
N ILE A 98 13.55 3.47 8.20
CA ILE A 98 13.41 4.70 7.40
C ILE A 98 14.75 5.13 6.80
N GLU A 99 15.85 5.06 7.54
CA GLU A 99 17.20 5.31 6.99
C GLU A 99 17.51 4.41 5.79
N GLY A 100 17.07 3.15 5.83
CA GLY A 100 17.18 2.22 4.71
C GLY A 100 16.41 2.70 3.48
N ILE A 101 15.20 3.21 3.68
CA ILE A 101 14.38 3.81 2.60
C ILE A 101 15.03 5.08 2.04
N ASN A 102 15.52 5.97 2.90
CA ASN A 102 16.23 7.18 2.46
C ASN A 102 17.47 6.83 1.62
N LYS A 103 18.25 5.82 2.04
CA LYS A 103 19.38 5.30 1.25
C LYS A 103 18.94 4.72 -0.09
N LEU A 104 17.80 4.01 -0.13
CA LEU A 104 17.24 3.47 -1.36
C LEU A 104 16.80 4.57 -2.32
N HIS A 105 16.12 5.61 -1.83
CA HIS A 105 15.74 6.78 -2.62
C HIS A 105 16.97 7.48 -3.20
N LYS A 106 18.00 7.75 -2.37
CA LYS A 106 19.28 8.29 -2.85
C LYS A 106 20.01 7.41 -3.86
N TYR A 107 19.92 6.07 -3.72
CA TYR A 107 20.49 5.16 -4.71
C TYR A 107 19.83 5.35 -6.08
N TRP A 108 18.50 5.46 -6.11
CA TRP A 108 17.75 5.65 -7.35
C TRP A 108 17.86 7.07 -7.91
N ALA A 109 17.95 8.09 -7.05
CA ALA A 109 18.24 9.47 -7.42
C ALA A 109 19.49 9.62 -8.31
N LYS A 110 20.54 8.82 -8.05
CA LYS A 110 21.75 8.81 -8.89
C LYS A 110 21.48 8.38 -10.35
N LYS A 111 20.46 7.55 -10.57
CA LYS A 111 20.06 7.06 -11.90
C LYS A 111 18.95 7.91 -12.52
N TYR A 112 18.15 8.55 -11.67
CA TYR A 112 17.02 9.38 -12.05
C TYR A 112 17.08 10.73 -11.30
N PRO A 113 18.03 11.62 -11.64
CA PRO A 113 18.23 12.87 -10.92
C PRO A 113 16.96 13.75 -10.94
N GLY A 114 16.62 14.38 -9.82
CA GLY A 114 15.43 15.22 -9.68
C GLY A 114 14.17 14.44 -9.33
N ARG A 115 14.13 13.11 -9.51
CA ARG A 115 12.90 12.31 -9.36
C ARG A 115 12.54 11.98 -7.90
N PHE A 116 13.39 12.37 -6.96
CA PHE A 116 13.19 12.23 -5.50
C PHE A 116 13.33 13.58 -4.76
N SER A 117 13.21 14.69 -5.49
CA SER A 117 13.31 16.04 -4.92
C SER A 117 11.96 16.65 -4.54
N ASP A 118 10.85 16.16 -5.11
CA ASP A 118 9.51 16.73 -4.91
C ASP A 118 8.95 16.41 -3.52
N ASN A 119 8.98 17.40 -2.61
CA ASN A 119 8.48 17.27 -1.23
C ASN A 119 7.03 16.75 -1.16
N GLU A 120 6.18 17.18 -2.09
CA GLU A 120 4.75 16.86 -2.10
C GLU A 120 4.48 15.36 -2.21
N ASP A 121 5.30 14.60 -2.96
CA ASP A 121 5.15 13.15 -3.11
C ASP A 121 5.32 12.41 -1.77
N TYR A 122 6.29 12.86 -0.97
CA TYR A 122 6.56 12.31 0.34
C TYR A 122 5.45 12.68 1.32
N VAL A 123 5.09 13.97 1.38
CA VAL A 123 4.04 14.45 2.27
C VAL A 123 2.71 13.77 1.94
N TYR A 124 2.36 13.63 0.66
CA TYR A 124 1.16 12.91 0.23
C TYR A 124 1.18 11.44 0.62
N THR A 125 2.29 10.73 0.42
CA THR A 125 2.39 9.32 0.81
C THR A 125 2.13 9.13 2.31
N LEU A 126 2.70 9.99 3.15
CA LEU A 126 2.53 9.93 4.60
C LEU A 126 1.12 10.40 5.04
N ALA A 127 0.62 11.51 4.48
CA ALA A 127 -0.72 12.04 4.74
C ALA A 127 -1.83 11.08 4.33
N PHE A 128 -1.68 10.41 3.18
CA PHE A 128 -2.59 9.38 2.74
C PHE A 128 -2.64 8.20 3.72
N SER A 129 -1.48 7.82 4.28
CA SER A 129 -1.36 6.75 5.27
C SER A 129 -2.08 7.08 6.59
N VAL A 130 -2.19 8.36 6.96
CA VAL A 130 -3.01 8.80 8.11
C VAL A 130 -4.47 8.43 7.91
N ILE A 131 -5.04 8.70 6.73
CA ILE A 131 -6.50 8.66 6.53
C ILE A 131 -7.01 7.39 5.84
N LEU A 132 -6.10 6.56 5.32
CA LEU A 132 -6.40 5.38 4.51
C LEU A 132 -7.45 4.46 5.15
N VAL A 133 -7.18 3.97 6.36
CA VAL A 133 -8.05 2.98 7.01
C VAL A 133 -9.42 3.59 7.32
N HIS A 134 -9.45 4.85 7.75
CA HIS A 134 -10.71 5.58 7.94
C HIS A 134 -11.53 5.65 6.64
N ARG A 135 -10.92 6.12 5.54
CA ARG A 135 -11.60 6.24 4.23
C ARG A 135 -12.06 4.89 3.68
N LEU A 136 -11.24 3.83 3.80
CA LEU A 136 -11.61 2.49 3.39
C LEU A 136 -12.83 1.99 4.17
N ARG A 137 -12.85 2.17 5.48
CA ARG A 137 -14.00 1.78 6.32
C ARG A 137 -15.28 2.49 5.92
N LEU A 138 -15.20 3.81 5.72
CA LEU A 138 -16.36 4.57 5.24
C LEU A 138 -16.85 4.10 3.87
N ARG A 139 -15.93 3.81 2.93
CA ARG A 139 -16.26 3.26 1.60
C ARG A 139 -17.00 1.92 1.71
N LEU A 140 -16.64 1.10 2.68
CA LEU A 140 -17.25 -0.21 2.95
C LEU A 140 -18.58 -0.12 3.74
N GLY A 141 -19.07 1.09 4.05
CA GLY A 141 -20.27 1.29 4.87
C GLY A 141 -20.06 1.00 6.36
N LEU A 142 -18.81 0.94 6.81
CA LEU A 142 -18.44 0.71 8.20
C LEU A 142 -18.23 2.04 8.93
N ARG A 143 -18.27 1.99 10.26
CA ARG A 143 -17.88 3.12 11.08
C ARG A 143 -16.38 3.39 10.87
N GLY A 144 -16.02 4.61 10.50
CA GLY A 144 -14.63 5.06 10.45
C GLY A 144 -14.00 5.14 11.84
N TRP A 145 -12.76 5.60 11.89
CA TRP A 145 -12.02 5.83 13.13
C TRP A 145 -12.73 6.76 14.14
N SER A 146 -12.56 6.46 15.43
CA SER A 146 -12.92 7.35 16.54
C SER A 146 -12.03 8.59 16.58
N GLU A 147 -12.42 9.62 17.33
CA GLU A 147 -11.60 10.83 17.50
C GLU A 147 -10.22 10.51 18.08
N LYS A 148 -10.12 9.58 19.04
CA LYS A 148 -8.83 9.13 19.58
C LYS A 148 -7.93 8.53 18.51
N GLN A 149 -8.48 7.70 17.63
CA GLN A 149 -7.74 7.08 16.54
C GLN A 149 -7.29 8.10 15.48
N LYS A 150 -8.15 9.07 15.15
CA LYS A 150 -7.82 10.16 14.23
C LYS A 150 -6.63 11.00 14.73
N ILE A 151 -6.69 11.44 15.98
CA ILE A 151 -5.60 12.20 16.63
C ILE A 151 -4.33 11.34 16.65
N ALA A 152 -4.43 10.09 17.12
CA ALA A 152 -3.29 9.21 17.24
C ALA A 152 -2.58 8.95 15.90
N ALA A 153 -3.34 8.72 14.83
CA ALA A 153 -2.77 8.50 13.52
C ALA A 153 -2.11 9.74 12.92
N HIS A 154 -2.71 10.92 13.11
CA HIS A 154 -2.10 12.17 12.69
C HIS A 154 -0.75 12.38 13.39
N LEU A 155 -0.71 12.29 14.72
CA LEU A 155 0.52 12.45 15.50
C LEU A 155 1.58 11.40 15.13
N PHE A 156 1.16 10.15 14.94
CA PHE A 156 2.03 9.06 14.52
C PHE A 156 2.78 9.41 13.23
N TRP A 157 2.05 9.80 12.18
CA TRP A 157 2.67 10.08 10.88
C TRP A 157 3.36 11.43 10.81
N GLN A 158 2.90 12.42 11.60
CA GLN A 158 3.61 13.69 11.78
C GLN A 158 5.01 13.46 12.35
N ASP A 159 5.14 12.55 13.33
CA ASP A 159 6.45 12.19 13.89
C ASP A 159 7.27 11.33 12.94
N MET A 160 6.65 10.40 12.20
CA MET A 160 7.33 9.65 11.14
C MET A 160 7.93 10.58 10.08
N ALA A 161 7.20 11.63 9.68
CA ALA A 161 7.62 12.56 8.62
C ALA A 161 8.97 13.24 8.89
N LYS A 162 9.34 13.42 10.17
CA LYS A 162 10.61 14.04 10.59
C LYS A 162 11.85 13.26 10.11
N TYR A 163 11.71 11.96 9.90
CA TYR A 163 12.83 11.07 9.54
C TYR A 163 13.00 10.88 8.03
N PHE A 164 12.02 11.27 7.22
CA PHE A 164 12.12 11.20 5.77
C PHE A 164 12.85 12.43 5.23
N VAL A 165 13.68 12.20 4.21
CA VAL A 165 14.41 13.27 3.52
C VAL A 165 14.32 13.07 2.01
N THR A 166 14.44 14.18 1.28
CA THR A 166 14.57 14.15 -0.18
C THR A 166 15.96 13.66 -0.60
N GLU A 167 16.21 13.51 -1.90
CA GLU A 167 17.53 13.12 -2.41
C GLU A 167 18.66 14.10 -2.03
N GLU A 168 18.32 15.36 -1.74
CA GLU A 168 19.25 16.43 -1.33
C GLU A 168 19.45 16.52 0.19
N ASP A 169 18.96 15.54 0.97
CA ASP A 169 18.95 15.57 2.44
C ASP A 169 18.10 16.67 3.07
N ASN A 170 17.18 17.27 2.30
CA ASN A 170 16.23 18.22 2.85
C ASN A 170 15.14 17.47 3.63
N HIS A 171 14.86 17.93 4.86
CA HIS A 171 13.73 17.45 5.64
C HIS A 171 12.41 17.84 4.98
N LEU A 172 11.39 17.00 5.14
CA LEU A 172 10.06 17.29 4.65
C LEU A 172 9.47 18.53 5.34
N ILE A 173 8.80 19.37 4.56
CA ILE A 173 8.13 20.58 5.04
C ILE A 173 6.63 20.53 4.71
N GLY A 174 5.82 21.24 5.50
CA GLY A 174 4.40 21.42 5.22
C GLY A 174 3.53 20.19 5.49
N PHE A 175 3.94 19.29 6.40
CA PHE A 175 3.04 18.23 6.86
C PHE A 175 1.77 18.84 7.50
N PRO A 176 0.56 18.34 7.20
CA PRO A 176 -0.68 18.93 7.70
C PRO A 176 -0.75 19.04 9.23
N SER A 177 -1.40 20.10 9.73
CA SER A 177 -1.39 20.47 11.16
C SER A 177 -2.19 19.53 12.07
N ASP A 178 -3.21 18.88 11.52
CA ASP A 178 -4.17 18.04 12.23
C ASP A 178 -4.89 17.09 11.24
N TRP A 179 -5.87 16.33 11.75
CA TRP A 179 -6.66 15.40 10.96
C TRP A 179 -7.41 16.07 9.80
N ASP A 180 -8.12 17.17 10.06
CA ASP A 180 -8.96 17.82 9.05
C ASP A 180 -8.10 18.47 7.96
N ALA A 181 -6.98 19.08 8.35
CA ALA A 181 -5.97 19.57 7.41
C ALA A 181 -5.40 18.43 6.55
N THR A 182 -5.19 17.24 7.14
CA THR A 182 -4.73 16.05 6.41
C THR A 182 -5.75 15.59 5.37
N VAL A 183 -7.03 15.50 5.75
CA VAL A 183 -8.12 15.11 4.83
C VAL A 183 -8.18 16.08 3.66
N LYS A 184 -8.20 17.39 3.95
CA LYS A 184 -8.23 18.45 2.96
C LYS A 184 -7.02 18.39 2.01
N TYR A 185 -5.82 18.27 2.56
CA TYR A 185 -4.58 18.16 1.77
C TYR A 185 -4.65 16.97 0.80
N CYS A 186 -5.06 15.78 1.28
CA CYS A 186 -5.18 14.61 0.42
C CYS A 186 -6.24 14.79 -0.67
N GLU A 187 -7.40 15.37 -0.35
CA GLU A 187 -8.43 15.69 -1.34
C GLU A 187 -7.95 16.68 -2.40
N GLU A 188 -7.22 17.72 -2.02
CA GLU A 188 -6.66 18.71 -2.95
C GLU A 188 -5.61 18.05 -3.87
N PHE A 189 -4.70 17.26 -3.30
CA PHE A 189 -3.72 16.50 -4.06
C PHE A 189 -4.41 15.54 -5.04
N GLU A 190 -5.36 14.74 -4.57
CA GLU A 190 -6.05 13.70 -5.35
C GLU A 190 -6.92 14.27 -6.49
N ASN A 191 -7.51 15.46 -6.29
CA ASN A 191 -8.36 16.10 -7.28
C ASN A 191 -7.61 17.03 -8.24
N THR A 192 -6.31 17.26 -8.01
CA THR A 192 -5.47 18.00 -8.97
C THR A 192 -5.45 17.28 -10.32
N PRO A 193 -5.87 17.95 -11.42
CA PRO A 193 -5.91 17.33 -12.74
C PRO A 193 -4.53 16.82 -13.17
N ARG A 194 -4.46 15.55 -13.58
CA ARG A 194 -3.25 14.92 -14.13
C ARG A 194 -3.63 14.14 -15.38
N GLU A 195 -2.79 14.23 -16.41
CA GLU A 195 -2.99 13.50 -17.67
C GLU A 195 -2.72 11.99 -17.52
N GLY A 196 -1.91 11.62 -16.52
CA GLY A 196 -1.40 10.28 -16.35
C GLY A 196 -0.28 9.94 -17.32
N THR A 197 0.35 8.79 -17.12
CA THR A 197 1.37 8.27 -18.03
C THR A 197 1.09 6.81 -18.35
N GLU A 198 1.61 6.33 -19.47
CA GLU A 198 1.53 4.91 -19.81
C GLU A 198 2.26 4.04 -18.79
N ARG A 199 3.40 4.49 -18.27
CA ARG A 199 4.10 3.83 -17.15
C ARG A 199 3.18 3.73 -15.93
N GLY A 200 2.47 4.81 -15.57
CA GLY A 200 1.50 4.82 -14.47
C GLY A 200 0.36 3.82 -14.68
N HIS A 201 -0.24 3.84 -15.88
CA HIS A 201 -1.26 2.86 -16.28
C HIS A 201 -0.76 1.42 -16.10
N LEU A 202 0.42 1.10 -16.64
CA LEU A 202 1.01 -0.23 -16.56
C LEU A 202 1.36 -0.66 -15.13
N ILE A 203 1.80 0.27 -14.27
CA ILE A 203 2.01 0.00 -12.84
C ILE A 203 0.69 -0.38 -12.17
N ALA A 204 -0.38 0.42 -12.38
CA ALA A 204 -1.68 0.17 -11.78
C ALA A 204 -2.26 -1.17 -12.25
N GLU A 205 -2.23 -1.45 -13.56
CA GLU A 205 -2.65 -2.73 -14.13
C GLU A 205 -1.87 -3.91 -13.57
N ALA A 206 -0.54 -3.80 -13.45
CA ALA A 206 0.30 -4.85 -12.90
C ALA A 206 -0.07 -5.15 -11.45
N ILE A 207 -0.32 -4.13 -10.64
CA ILE A 207 -0.67 -4.29 -9.23
C ILE A 207 -2.05 -4.94 -9.06
N TYR A 208 -3.08 -4.45 -9.77
CA TYR A 208 -4.41 -5.03 -9.70
C TYR A 208 -4.45 -6.46 -10.24
N SER A 209 -3.73 -6.72 -11.34
CA SER A 209 -3.60 -8.06 -11.91
C SER A 209 -2.82 -9.00 -11.01
N GLN A 210 -1.79 -8.53 -10.30
CA GLN A 210 -0.99 -9.35 -9.39
C GLN A 210 -1.83 -9.84 -8.21
N PHE A 211 -2.66 -8.96 -7.62
CA PHE A 211 -3.58 -9.35 -6.55
C PHE A 211 -4.52 -10.48 -7.03
N GLY A 212 -5.17 -10.28 -8.18
CA GLY A 212 -6.05 -11.29 -8.77
C GLY A 212 -5.33 -12.60 -9.09
N PHE A 213 -4.12 -12.52 -9.65
CA PHE A 213 -3.31 -13.68 -9.99
C PHE A 213 -2.84 -14.49 -8.76
N ARG A 214 -2.52 -13.81 -7.65
CA ARG A 214 -1.99 -14.46 -6.45
C ARG A 214 -3.07 -15.20 -5.66
N TYR A 215 -4.27 -14.63 -5.55
CA TYR A 215 -5.28 -15.13 -4.60
C TYR A 215 -6.51 -15.78 -5.24
N PHE A 216 -6.70 -15.61 -6.55
CA PHE A 216 -7.84 -16.21 -7.25
C PHE A 216 -7.37 -17.31 -8.19
N PRO A 217 -8.15 -18.39 -8.37
CA PRO A 217 -7.86 -19.37 -9.42
C PRO A 217 -8.07 -18.74 -10.80
N ARG A 218 -7.41 -19.28 -11.83
CA ARG A 218 -7.43 -18.75 -13.21
C ARG A 218 -8.80 -18.29 -13.72
N PRO A 219 -9.90 -19.05 -13.56
CA PRO A 219 -11.22 -18.64 -14.05
C PRO A 219 -11.79 -17.38 -13.35
N LEU A 220 -11.25 -17.03 -12.18
CA LEU A 220 -11.70 -15.92 -11.34
C LEU A 220 -10.66 -14.79 -11.24
N HIS A 221 -9.57 -14.80 -12.01
CA HIS A 221 -8.59 -13.71 -12.01
C HIS A 221 -9.23 -12.36 -12.36
N TRP A 222 -10.23 -12.34 -13.24
CA TRP A 222 -10.97 -11.11 -13.59
C TRP A 222 -11.70 -10.53 -12.37
N LEU A 223 -12.28 -11.39 -11.52
CA LEU A 223 -12.96 -10.99 -10.29
C LEU A 223 -11.93 -10.52 -9.26
N GLY A 224 -10.82 -11.25 -9.14
CA GLY A 224 -9.70 -10.86 -8.29
C GLY A 224 -9.15 -9.48 -8.66
N ARG A 225 -8.95 -9.18 -9.95
CA ARG A 225 -8.54 -7.87 -10.45
C ARG A 225 -9.59 -6.79 -10.19
N ALA A 226 -10.88 -7.12 -10.32
CA ALA A 226 -11.96 -6.17 -10.07
C ALA A 226 -12.03 -5.72 -8.60
N MET A 227 -11.61 -6.57 -7.65
CA MET A 227 -11.69 -6.27 -6.22
C MET A 227 -10.93 -5.01 -5.79
N PRO A 228 -9.61 -4.86 -6.05
CA PRO A 228 -8.90 -3.63 -5.70
C PRO A 228 -9.34 -2.43 -6.55
N ILE A 229 -9.82 -2.64 -7.78
CA ILE A 229 -10.36 -1.54 -8.61
C ILE A 229 -11.64 -0.97 -7.99
N ALA A 230 -12.57 -1.82 -7.55
CA ALA A 230 -13.82 -1.43 -6.89
C ALA A 230 -13.61 -0.60 -5.62
N LEU A 231 -12.44 -0.70 -5.01
CA LEU A 231 -12.10 -0.08 -3.73
C LEU A 231 -11.12 1.10 -3.90
N SER A 232 -10.61 1.33 -5.12
CA SER A 232 -9.66 2.40 -5.42
C SER A 232 -10.35 3.76 -5.55
N LEU A 233 -9.56 4.84 -5.44
CA LEU A 233 -10.06 6.20 -5.65
C LEU A 233 -10.45 6.42 -7.12
N PRO A 234 -11.62 7.03 -7.41
CA PRO A 234 -12.01 7.36 -8.78
C PRO A 234 -11.00 8.27 -9.49
N SER A 235 -10.38 9.21 -8.78
CA SER A 235 -9.33 10.09 -9.32
C SER A 235 -8.11 9.29 -9.77
N THR A 236 -7.64 8.34 -8.95
CA THR A 236 -6.51 7.46 -9.27
C THR A 236 -6.80 6.57 -10.47
N LEU A 237 -7.99 5.96 -10.53
CA LEU A 237 -8.41 5.15 -11.68
C LEU A 237 -8.45 5.99 -12.97
N LYS A 238 -8.96 7.22 -12.89
CA LYS A 238 -9.01 8.16 -14.01
C LYS A 238 -7.62 8.55 -14.50
N VAL A 239 -6.71 8.92 -13.60
CA VAL A 239 -5.33 9.29 -13.95
C VAL A 239 -4.60 8.13 -14.61
N HIS A 240 -4.76 6.91 -14.08
CA HIS A 240 -4.14 5.71 -14.65
C HIS A 240 -4.91 5.12 -15.83
N LYS A 241 -5.99 5.75 -16.29
CA LYS A 241 -6.79 5.29 -17.43
C LYS A 241 -7.23 3.82 -17.27
N ILE A 242 -7.61 3.46 -16.05
CA ILE A 242 -8.10 2.13 -15.72
C ILE A 242 -9.57 2.07 -16.07
N ASP A 243 -9.95 1.09 -16.89
CA ASP A 243 -11.34 0.93 -17.29
C ASP A 243 -12.24 0.70 -16.07
N PRO A 244 -13.39 1.39 -16.01
CA PRO A 244 -14.34 1.18 -14.93
C PRO A 244 -14.87 -0.25 -14.97
N ILE A 245 -15.02 -0.86 -13.79
CA ILE A 245 -15.73 -2.13 -13.67
C ILE A 245 -17.24 -1.91 -13.75
N ASN A 246 -18.00 -2.99 -13.95
CA ASN A 246 -19.45 -2.92 -13.95
C ASN A 246 -19.97 -2.34 -12.59
N PRO A 247 -20.83 -1.31 -12.57
CA PRO A 247 -21.27 -0.68 -11.32
C PRO A 247 -22.01 -1.62 -10.35
N VAL A 248 -22.72 -2.63 -10.87
CA VAL A 248 -23.37 -3.64 -10.03
C VAL A 248 -22.32 -4.53 -9.38
N LEU A 249 -21.29 -4.94 -10.14
CA LEU A 249 -20.16 -5.70 -9.60
C LEU A 249 -19.40 -4.89 -8.55
N GLU A 250 -19.16 -3.60 -8.79
CA GLU A 250 -18.54 -2.69 -7.81
C GLU A 250 -19.34 -2.67 -6.50
N ALA A 251 -20.65 -2.43 -6.58
CA ALA A 251 -21.53 -2.42 -5.42
C ALA A 251 -21.52 -3.75 -4.67
N VAL A 252 -21.53 -4.87 -5.39
CA VAL A 252 -21.43 -6.22 -4.79
C VAL A 252 -20.09 -6.42 -4.10
N ILE A 253 -18.97 -6.02 -4.70
CA ILE A 253 -17.64 -6.13 -4.07
C ILE A 253 -17.58 -5.29 -2.80
N ILE A 254 -18.00 -4.02 -2.86
CA ILE A 254 -18.02 -3.12 -1.69
C ILE A 254 -18.86 -3.74 -0.57
N TRP A 255 -20.05 -4.25 -0.90
CA TRP A 255 -20.93 -4.87 0.08
C TRP A 255 -20.34 -6.16 0.67
N VAL A 256 -19.80 -7.06 -0.16
CA VAL A 256 -19.19 -8.32 0.31
C VAL A 256 -18.00 -8.04 1.23
N VAL A 257 -17.08 -7.16 0.80
CA VAL A 257 -15.90 -6.82 1.60
C VAL A 257 -16.32 -6.11 2.90
N GLY A 258 -17.29 -5.19 2.84
CA GLY A 258 -17.82 -4.53 4.03
C GLY A 258 -18.48 -5.51 5.00
N ALA A 259 -19.30 -6.43 4.50
CA ALA A 259 -19.91 -7.49 5.30
C ALA A 259 -18.86 -8.40 5.95
N MET A 260 -17.80 -8.77 5.22
CA MET A 260 -16.69 -9.57 5.78
C MET A 260 -16.01 -8.85 6.95
N PHE A 261 -15.64 -7.57 6.78
CA PHE A 261 -15.02 -6.79 7.86
C PHE A 261 -15.98 -6.61 9.05
N TRP A 262 -17.25 -6.32 8.79
CA TRP A 262 -18.27 -6.20 9.84
C TRP A 262 -18.44 -7.49 10.64
N ILE A 263 -18.49 -8.65 9.95
CA ILE A 263 -18.55 -9.97 10.60
C ILE A 263 -17.30 -10.20 11.45
N MET A 264 -16.11 -9.94 10.89
CA MET A 264 -14.86 -10.15 11.61
C MET A 264 -14.77 -9.29 12.88
N GLU A 265 -15.20 -8.03 12.82
CA GLU A 265 -15.11 -7.11 13.95
C GLU A 265 -16.23 -7.27 14.98
N THR A 266 -17.41 -7.74 14.57
CA THR A 266 -18.56 -7.84 15.47
C THR A 266 -18.67 -9.23 16.09
N LEU A 267 -18.40 -10.28 15.30
CA LEU A 267 -18.70 -11.67 15.65
C LEU A 267 -17.46 -12.53 15.94
N LEU A 268 -16.25 -12.09 15.58
CA LEU A 268 -15.03 -12.79 15.96
C LEU A 268 -14.36 -12.08 17.13
N PRO A 269 -13.70 -12.82 18.02
CA PRO A 269 -12.90 -12.20 19.07
C PRO A 269 -11.69 -11.48 18.45
N ASP A 270 -11.27 -10.39 19.09
CA ASP A 270 -9.98 -9.78 18.78
C ASP A 270 -8.85 -10.82 18.84
N PRO A 271 -7.84 -10.74 17.96
CA PRO A 271 -6.65 -11.57 18.06
C PRO A 271 -6.01 -11.43 19.44
N SER A 272 -5.37 -12.49 19.92
CA SER A 272 -4.66 -12.42 21.19
C SER A 272 -3.48 -11.43 21.10
N PRO A 273 -3.09 -10.76 22.19
CA PRO A 273 -2.08 -9.68 22.17
C PRO A 273 -0.76 -10.08 21.51
N GLU A 274 -0.36 -11.34 21.62
CA GLU A 274 0.84 -11.93 21.03
C GLU A 274 0.76 -12.16 19.52
N LYS A 275 -0.45 -12.06 18.91
CA LYS A 275 -0.68 -12.32 17.48
C LYS A 275 -0.66 -11.06 16.61
N ALA A 276 -0.01 -9.98 17.04
CA ALA A 276 0.27 -8.87 16.15
C ALA A 276 1.06 -9.35 14.93
N TRP A 277 0.82 -8.75 13.76
CA TRP A 277 1.40 -9.23 12.51
C TRP A 277 2.94 -9.18 12.50
N TRP A 278 3.52 -8.04 12.88
CA TRP A 278 4.97 -7.84 12.79
C TRP A 278 5.79 -8.78 13.69
N PRO A 279 5.47 -8.97 14.99
CA PRO A 279 6.17 -9.95 15.82
C PRO A 279 6.24 -11.35 15.20
N ASN A 280 5.15 -11.83 14.61
CA ASN A 280 5.14 -13.14 13.94
C ASN A 280 6.12 -13.18 12.76
N MET A 281 6.22 -12.11 11.98
CA MET A 281 7.18 -12.00 10.87
C MET A 281 8.63 -11.92 11.36
N GLU A 282 8.87 -11.18 12.44
CA GLU A 282 10.20 -11.02 13.04
C GLU A 282 10.72 -12.36 13.59
N THR A 283 9.89 -13.07 14.35
CA THR A 283 10.23 -14.33 15.01
C THR A 283 10.09 -15.56 14.13
N MET A 284 9.66 -15.41 12.87
CA MET A 284 9.51 -16.52 11.93
C MET A 284 10.82 -17.31 11.80
N GLU A 285 10.72 -18.64 11.83
CA GLU A 285 11.89 -19.51 11.79
C GLU A 285 12.61 -19.41 10.45
N GLN A 286 13.92 -19.70 10.45
CA GLN A 286 14.72 -19.57 9.22
C GLN A 286 14.22 -20.48 8.09
N GLY A 287 13.75 -21.69 8.41
CA GLY A 287 13.17 -22.61 7.42
C GLY A 287 11.90 -22.07 6.78
N GLU A 288 11.02 -21.47 7.59
CA GLU A 288 9.79 -20.83 7.13
C GLU A 288 10.08 -19.59 6.25
N LYS A 289 11.04 -18.74 6.67
CA LYS A 289 11.51 -17.58 5.88
C LYS A 289 11.99 -18.02 4.49
N VAL A 290 12.75 -19.11 4.41
CA VAL A 290 13.24 -19.66 3.13
C VAL A 290 12.09 -20.21 2.27
N SER A 291 11.13 -20.94 2.86
CA SER A 291 9.96 -21.44 2.14
C SER A 291 9.12 -20.30 1.56
N ARG A 292 8.82 -19.30 2.39
CA ARG A 292 8.07 -18.11 2.00
C ARG A 292 8.75 -17.37 0.85
N GLN A 293 10.05 -17.12 0.94
CA GLN A 293 10.81 -16.50 -0.17
C GLN A 293 10.81 -17.34 -1.46
N LYS A 294 10.73 -18.67 -1.36
CA LYS A 294 10.62 -19.55 -2.52
C LYS A 294 9.25 -19.43 -3.17
N GLU A 295 8.18 -19.45 -2.38
CA GLU A 295 6.80 -19.30 -2.84
C GLU A 295 6.58 -17.97 -3.57
N LEU A 296 7.04 -16.87 -2.99
CA LEU A 296 6.90 -15.54 -3.60
C LEU A 296 7.64 -15.45 -4.95
N ARG A 297 8.84 -16.04 -5.04
CA ARG A 297 9.59 -16.12 -6.30
C ARG A 297 8.87 -16.96 -7.35
N GLN A 298 8.23 -18.06 -6.95
CA GLN A 298 7.46 -18.89 -7.87
C GLN A 298 6.24 -18.15 -8.43
N VAL A 299 5.52 -17.40 -7.57
CA VAL A 299 4.41 -16.54 -8.01
C VAL A 299 4.90 -15.48 -8.99
N ASP A 300 6.00 -14.79 -8.68
CA ASP A 300 6.57 -13.75 -9.55
C ASP A 300 7.02 -14.28 -10.92
N GLN A 301 7.67 -15.45 -10.94
CA GLN A 301 8.08 -16.12 -12.17
C GLN A 301 6.89 -16.49 -13.06
N ALA A 302 5.76 -16.88 -12.47
CA ALA A 302 4.54 -17.21 -13.21
C ALA A 302 3.73 -15.95 -13.60
N PHE A 303 3.79 -14.90 -12.79
CA PHE A 303 3.04 -13.66 -13.01
C PHE A 303 3.56 -12.86 -14.20
N LYS A 304 4.88 -12.69 -14.34
CA LYS A 304 5.48 -11.91 -15.44
C LYS A 304 4.99 -12.34 -16.83
N PRO A 305 5.06 -13.63 -17.24
CA PRO A 305 4.57 -14.06 -18.54
C PRO A 305 3.05 -13.95 -18.67
N PHE A 306 2.30 -14.17 -17.58
CA PHE A 306 0.85 -13.95 -17.56
C PHE A 306 0.52 -12.50 -17.89
N PHE A 307 1.12 -11.54 -17.17
CA PHE A 307 0.87 -10.12 -17.38
C PHE A 307 1.28 -9.66 -18.79
N ALA A 308 2.46 -10.08 -19.25
CA ALA A 308 2.95 -9.76 -20.59
C ALA A 308 2.02 -10.29 -21.68
N SER A 309 1.49 -11.52 -21.55
CA SER A 309 0.56 -12.08 -22.54
C SER A 309 -0.74 -11.28 -22.68
N SER A 310 -1.18 -10.64 -21.59
CA SER A 310 -2.39 -9.83 -21.56
C SER A 310 -2.18 -8.39 -21.98
N HIS A 311 -0.94 -7.86 -21.99
CA HIS A 311 -0.72 -6.42 -22.23
C HIS A 311 0.27 -6.10 -23.35
N ALA A 312 1.18 -7.00 -23.74
CA ALA A 312 2.27 -6.68 -24.67
C ALA A 312 1.81 -6.20 -26.07
N ASN A 313 0.60 -6.55 -26.49
CA ASN A 313 0.08 -6.21 -27.83
C ASN A 313 -0.98 -5.09 -27.81
N HIS A 314 -1.35 -4.54 -26.66
CA HIS A 314 -2.39 -3.52 -26.59
C HIS A 314 -1.97 -2.18 -27.22
N TRP A 315 -0.65 -1.88 -27.28
CA TRP A 315 -0.11 -0.62 -27.81
C TRP A 315 1.06 -0.87 -28.77
N PRO A 316 0.78 -1.18 -30.06
CA PRO A 316 1.84 -1.38 -31.06
C PRO A 316 2.72 -0.13 -31.20
N GLY A 317 4.03 -0.30 -31.05
CA GLY A 317 5.01 0.79 -31.16
C GLY A 317 5.42 1.45 -29.83
N CYS A 318 4.77 1.10 -28.71
CA CYS A 318 5.24 1.54 -27.40
C CYS A 318 6.49 0.75 -26.96
N PRO A 319 7.59 1.42 -26.54
CA PRO A 319 8.79 0.76 -26.05
C PRO A 319 8.56 -0.08 -24.78
N PHE A 320 7.66 0.34 -23.89
CA PHE A 320 7.36 -0.34 -22.63
C PHE A 320 6.63 -1.67 -22.87
N HIS A 321 5.69 -1.69 -23.81
CA HIS A 321 4.98 -2.90 -24.21
C HIS A 321 5.91 -3.90 -24.94
N ALA A 322 6.78 -3.40 -25.81
CA ALA A 322 7.79 -4.21 -26.48
C ALA A 322 8.81 -4.83 -25.50
N ALA A 323 9.17 -4.12 -24.43
CA ALA A 323 10.09 -4.62 -23.41
C ALA A 323 9.48 -5.77 -22.59
N MET A 324 8.16 -5.78 -22.36
CA MET A 324 7.46 -6.86 -21.65
C MET A 324 7.48 -8.20 -22.41
N GLY A 325 7.42 -8.15 -23.75
CA GLY A 325 7.41 -9.33 -24.61
C GLY A 325 8.75 -10.05 -24.75
N LYS A 326 9.85 -9.43 -24.30
CA LYS A 326 11.18 -10.06 -24.27
C LYS A 326 11.25 -10.98 -23.05
N THR A 327 10.78 -12.21 -23.20
CA THR A 327 11.15 -13.29 -22.28
C THR A 327 12.65 -13.53 -22.44
N GLU A 328 13.40 -13.52 -21.35
CA GLU A 328 14.85 -13.75 -21.38
C GLU A 328 15.16 -15.13 -21.98
N LYS A 329 15.44 -15.14 -23.28
CA LYS A 329 16.31 -16.08 -23.98
C LYS A 329 17.03 -15.31 -25.09
N SER A 330 18.07 -14.58 -24.73
CA SER A 330 19.11 -14.18 -25.68
C SER A 330 20.42 -13.88 -24.95
N SER A 331 20.99 -14.94 -24.34
CA SER A 331 22.43 -15.22 -24.28
C SER A 331 22.64 -16.53 -23.53
#